data_AF-A0A1Q7Z656-F1
#
_entry.id   AF-A0A1Q7Z656-F1
#
_cell.length_a   1.000
_cell.length_b   1.000
_cell.length_c   1.000
_cell.angle_alpha   90.00
_cell.angle_beta   90.00
_cell.angle_gamma   90.00
#
_symmetry.space_group_name_H-M   'P 1'
#
loop_
_entity.id
_entity.type
_entity.pdbx_description
1 polymer ?
#
loop_
_entity_poly.entity_id
_entity_poly.type
_entity_poly.pdbx_seq_one_letter_code
_entity_poly.pdbx_strand_id
1 'polypeptide(L)' 'MAPRDGFRDRDMDDEDEKPTGSTLGRRRKFSEFECPTCSAHNPFEEFGNEDEVICNWCGLQFKAVIDDEGNLKLKEL' A
#
# COMPACT_ATOMS: atom_id res chain seq x y z
N MET A 1 -18.52 -1.12 -52.17
CA MET A 1 -17.86 -1.49 -50.89
C MET A 1 -18.94 -1.72 -49.84
N ALA A 2 -19.09 -2.95 -49.33
CA ALA A 2 -20.01 -3.27 -48.25
C ALA A 2 -19.39 -2.92 -46.87
N PRO A 3 -20.21 -2.58 -45.85
CA PRO A 3 -19.75 -2.27 -44.49
C PRO A 3 -19.24 -3.52 -43.75
N ARG A 4 -18.18 -3.34 -42.94
CA ARG A 4 -17.49 -4.42 -42.23
C ARG A 4 -18.28 -4.80 -40.98
N ASP A 5 -18.85 -5.99 -41.02
CA ASP A 5 -19.54 -6.68 -39.94
C ASP A 5 -18.67 -6.81 -38.68
N GLY A 6 -19.32 -6.67 -37.53
CA GLY A 6 -18.70 -6.68 -36.21
C GLY A 6 -18.27 -8.08 -35.73
N PHE A 7 -17.29 -8.08 -34.83
CA PHE A 7 -17.19 -9.09 -33.79
C PHE A 7 -16.47 -8.43 -32.60
N ARG A 8 -17.30 -7.87 -31.71
CA ARG A 8 -16.95 -7.63 -30.31
C ARG A 8 -17.15 -8.96 -29.58
N ASP A 9 -16.60 -9.09 -28.38
CA ASP A 9 -16.76 -10.21 -27.45
C ASP A 9 -15.72 -11.34 -27.50
N ARG A 10 -14.62 -11.10 -26.77
CA ARG A 10 -14.06 -12.11 -25.88
C ARG A 10 -13.42 -11.44 -24.66
N ASP A 11 -14.27 -10.78 -23.88
CA ASP A 11 -14.04 -10.59 -22.45
C ASP A 11 -14.22 -11.95 -21.78
N MET A 12 -13.15 -12.49 -21.18
CA MET A 12 -13.10 -13.51 -20.11
C MET A 12 -11.70 -14.11 -20.12
N ASP A 13 -10.83 -13.67 -19.20
CA ASP A 13 -10.13 -14.57 -18.27
C ASP A 13 -9.37 -13.77 -17.19
N ASP A 14 -9.23 -14.37 -16.02
CA ASP A 14 -8.36 -14.03 -14.88
C ASP A 14 -8.94 -13.19 -13.72
N GLU A 15 -9.83 -13.83 -12.96
CA GLU A 15 -9.56 -14.35 -11.59
C GLU A 15 -8.82 -13.48 -10.54
N ASP A 16 -8.72 -12.16 -10.66
CA ASP A 16 -8.23 -11.38 -9.51
C ASP A 16 -9.32 -11.23 -8.44
N GLU A 17 -9.37 -12.25 -7.57
CA GLU A 17 -9.99 -12.28 -6.24
C GLU A 17 -9.75 -10.94 -5.55
N LYS A 18 -10.63 -9.95 -5.82
CA LYS A 18 -10.63 -8.67 -5.10
C LYS A 18 -10.70 -9.02 -3.62
N PRO A 19 -9.64 -8.82 -2.84
CA PRO A 19 -9.72 -9.02 -1.41
C PRO A 19 -10.78 -8.03 -0.96
N THR A 20 -11.89 -8.56 -0.42
CA THR A 20 -12.97 -7.79 0.18
C THR A 20 -12.39 -6.63 0.98
N GLY A 21 -12.94 -5.42 0.80
CA GLY A 21 -12.35 -4.12 1.14
C GLY A 21 -11.78 -3.93 2.55
N SER A 22 -12.04 -4.85 3.48
CA SER A 22 -11.47 -4.90 4.83
C SER A 22 -10.05 -5.49 4.88
N THR A 23 -9.70 -6.40 3.97
CA THR A 23 -8.35 -7.03 3.92
C THR A 23 -7.32 -6.22 3.14
N LEU A 24 -7.77 -5.26 2.34
CA LEU A 24 -6.91 -4.32 1.61
C LEU A 24 -6.24 -3.32 2.54
N GLY A 25 -6.87 -2.94 3.66
CA GLY A 25 -6.33 -1.99 4.63
C GLY A 25 -5.00 -2.47 5.21
N ARG A 26 -4.95 -3.70 5.75
CA ARG A 26 -3.76 -4.28 6.38
C ARG A 26 -2.67 -4.71 5.39
N ARG A 27 -3.04 -4.97 4.13
CA ARG A 27 -2.11 -5.29 3.02
C ARG A 27 -1.63 -4.05 2.25
N ARG A 28 -2.09 -2.84 2.60
CA ARG A 28 -1.53 -1.62 2.01
C ARG A 28 -0.04 -1.57 2.32
N LYS A 29 0.75 -1.41 1.28
CA LYS A 29 2.16 -1.11 1.41
C LYS A 29 2.31 0.40 1.32
N PHE A 30 3.13 0.94 2.18
CA PHE A 30 3.53 2.34 2.14
C PHE A 30 4.96 2.41 1.64
N SER A 31 5.25 3.37 0.77
CA SER A 31 6.59 3.67 0.26
C SER A 31 7.18 4.93 0.92
N GLU A 32 6.45 5.50 1.88
CA GLU A 32 6.87 6.70 2.58
C GLU A 32 6.22 6.76 3.96
N PHE A 33 6.92 7.40 4.90
CA PHE A 33 6.37 7.72 6.20
C PHE A 33 6.92 9.05 6.72
N GLU A 34 6.10 9.75 7.48
CA GLU A 34 6.52 10.95 8.21
C GLU A 34 6.95 10.56 9.63
N CYS A 35 8.16 10.93 10.02
CA CYS A 35 8.64 10.63 11.38
C CYS A 35 7.90 11.53 12.39
N PRO A 36 7.23 10.98 13.42
CA PRO A 36 6.50 11.79 14.40
C PRO A 36 7.43 12.61 15.32
N THR A 37 8.72 12.29 15.35
CA THR A 37 9.71 12.94 16.23
C THR A 37 10.37 14.14 15.58
N CYS A 38 10.77 14.03 14.31
CA CYS A 38 11.44 15.12 13.59
C CYS A 38 10.60 15.72 12.45
N SER A 39 9.38 15.22 12.24
CA SER A 39 8.49 15.58 11.13
C SER A 39 9.15 15.48 9.74
N ALA A 40 10.21 14.67 9.65
CA ALA A 40 10.92 14.47 8.40
C ALA A 40 10.22 13.41 7.55
N HIS A 41 10.07 13.72 6.27
CA HIS A 41 9.55 12.78 5.29
C HIS A 41 10.64 11.75 4.96
N ASN A 42 10.34 10.47 5.21
CA ASN A 42 11.24 9.36 4.89
C ASN A 42 10.65 8.56 3.73
N PRO A 43 11.23 8.68 2.52
CA PRO A 43 10.97 7.70 1.48
C PRO A 43 11.58 6.36 1.91
N PHE A 44 10.82 5.28 1.73
CA PHE A 44 11.21 3.91 2.04
C PHE A 44 10.88 3.01 0.85
N GLU A 45 11.41 1.79 0.79
CA GLU A 45 11.24 0.94 -0.39
C GLU A 45 9.77 0.49 -0.52
N GLU A 46 9.33 -0.44 0.32
CA GLU A 46 7.91 -0.76 0.52
C GLU A 46 7.82 -1.42 1.91
N PHE A 47 7.06 -0.85 2.83
CA PHE A 47 6.83 -1.42 4.16
C PHE A 47 5.35 -1.68 4.41
N GLY A 48 5.07 -2.69 5.23
CA GLY A 48 3.72 -3.17 5.51
C GLY A 48 3.31 -3.02 6.97
N ASN A 49 2.22 -3.70 7.33
CA ASN A 49 1.78 -3.83 8.71
C ASN A 49 2.80 -4.66 9.51
N GLU A 50 3.13 -4.18 10.70
CA GLU A 50 4.10 -4.75 11.65
C GLU A 50 5.57 -4.68 11.21
N ASP A 51 5.87 -3.98 10.11
CA ASP A 51 7.23 -3.78 9.61
C ASP A 51 8.00 -2.74 10.45
N GLU A 52 9.33 -2.86 10.47
CA GLU A 52 10.21 -1.98 11.23
C GLU A 52 10.88 -0.99 10.29
N VAL A 53 10.51 0.28 10.40
CA VAL A 53 11.07 1.37 9.60
C VAL A 53 12.02 2.20 10.44
N ILE A 54 13.15 2.58 9.86
CA ILE A 54 14.12 3.47 10.50
C ILE A 54 14.06 4.85 9.84
N CYS A 55 14.02 5.89 10.66
CA CYS A 55 14.15 7.24 10.17
C CYS A 55 15.61 7.51 9.77
N ASN A 56 15.84 7.75 8.49
CA ASN A 56 17.18 8.05 7.95
C ASN A 56 17.68 9.45 8.34
N TRP A 57 16.83 10.30 8.93
CA TRP A 57 17.19 11.64 9.38
C TRP A 57 17.64 11.69 10.84
N CYS A 58 16.84 11.12 11.76
CA CYS A 58 17.14 11.14 13.20
C CYS A 58 17.72 9.81 13.72
N GLY A 59 17.61 8.71 12.96
CA GLY A 59 18.09 7.38 13.35
C GLY A 59 17.15 6.59 14.26
N LEU A 60 15.93 7.08 14.51
CA LEU A 60 14.95 6.38 15.35
C LEU A 60 14.27 5.24 14.59
N GLN A 61 14.00 4.15 15.30
CA GLN A 61 13.29 2.99 14.78
C GLN A 61 11.82 3.06 15.20
N PHE A 62 10.94 2.80 14.25
CA PHE A 62 9.50 2.80 14.45
C PHE A 62 8.91 1.52 13.89
N LYS A 63 7.94 0.97 14.60
CA LYS A 63 7.10 -0.11 14.10
C LYS A 63 5.90 0.48 13.35
N ALA A 64 5.81 0.19 12.05
CA ALA A 64 4.66 0.50 11.22
C ALA A 64 3.50 -0.43 11.60
N VAL A 65 2.37 0.14 11.98
CA VAL A 65 1.15 -0.58 12.33
C VAL A 65 0.02 0.01 11.52
N ILE A 66 -0.44 -0.76 10.53
CA ILE A 66 -1.56 -0.36 9.68
C ILE A 66 -2.85 -0.86 10.31
N ASP A 67 -3.77 0.06 10.60
CA ASP A 67 -5.09 -0.26 11.16
C ASP A 67 -6.00 -0.92 10.11
N ASP A 68 -7.15 -1.48 10.53
CA ASP A 68 -8.09 -2.15 9.60
C ASP A 68 -8.72 -1.14 8.61
N GLU A 69 -8.80 0.13 9.01
CA GLU A 69 -9.17 1.27 8.15
C GLU A 69 -8.07 1.63 7.12
N GLY A 70 -6.87 1.05 7.22
CA GLY A 70 -5.73 1.34 6.34
C GLY A 70 -4.97 2.60 6.73
N ASN A 71 -5.09 3.07 7.97
CA ASN A 71 -4.33 4.18 8.52
C ASN A 71 -2.97 3.68 9.03
N LEU A 72 -1.87 4.30 8.56
CA LEU A 72 -0.54 4.02 9.07
C LEU A 72 -0.34 4.68 10.44
N LYS A 73 -0.04 3.87 11.47
CA LYS A 73 0.43 4.32 12.78
C LYS A 73 1.89 3.92 12.96
N LEU A 74 2.72 4.86 13.39
CA LEU A 74 4.11 4.60 13.72
C LEU A 74 4.26 4.54 15.25
N LYS A 75 4.88 3.48 15.75
CA LYS A 75 5.15 3.31 17.18
C LYS A 75 6.65 3.26 17.41
N GLU A 76 7.19 4.17 18.21
CA GLU A 76 8.62 4.17 18.57
C GLU A 76 9.00 2.87 19.30
N LEU A 77 10.14 2.29 18.91
CA LEU A 77 10.72 1.08 19.49
C LEU A 77 11.84 1.41 20.49
#